data_AF-A0A9P0JJL5-F1
#
_entry.id   AF-A0A9P0JJL5-F1
#
_cell.length_a   1.000
_cell.length_b   1.000
_cell.length_c   1.000
_cell.angle_alpha   90.00
_cell.angle_beta   90.00
_cell.angle_gamma   90.00
#
_symmetry.space_group_name_H-M   'P 1'
#
loop_
_entity.id
_entity.type
_entity.pdbx_description
1 polymer ?
#
loop_
_entity_poly.entity_id
_entity_poly.type
_entity_poly.pdbx_seq_one_letter_code
_entity_poly.pdbx_strand_id
1 'polypeptide(L)'
;MMGANNSLASRLKEKCPNLFLIKCICHSFHLCASYACQKLPNDVEQLARDVYNFFSNSQKRIDQYKEFQEFANVLPHKILHPSQTKWLSLELVIKILISQYNALTLYFTEQAYEGVLQADNILEKLKKTRDKTIP
;
A
#
# COMPACT_ATOMS: atom_id res chain seq x y z
N MET A 1 -8.15 -21.17 -8.64
CA MET A 1 -9.24 -22.09 -8.23
C MET A 1 -10.25 -22.41 -9.34
N MET A 2 -10.50 -21.51 -10.31
CA MET A 2 -11.51 -21.72 -11.36
C MET A 2 -10.97 -21.54 -12.79
N GLY A 3 -9.76 -22.05 -13.06
CA GLY A 3 -9.19 -22.05 -14.41
C GLY A 3 -9.95 -22.97 -15.37
N ALA A 4 -9.81 -22.74 -16.68
CA ALA A 4 -10.48 -23.55 -17.70
C ALA A 4 -10.04 -25.03 -17.67
N ASN A 5 -8.76 -25.28 -17.35
CA ASN A 5 -8.16 -26.60 -17.34
C ASN A 5 -7.71 -26.98 -15.92
N ASN A 6 -7.85 -28.26 -15.56
CA ASN A 6 -7.33 -28.85 -14.30
C ASN A 6 -7.66 -28.06 -13.03
N SER A 7 -8.79 -27.37 -13.00
CA SER A 7 -9.25 -26.66 -11.82
C SER A 7 -10.21 -27.52 -11.00
N LEU A 8 -10.44 -27.13 -9.74
CA LEU A 8 -11.48 -27.74 -8.92
C LEU A 8 -12.84 -27.68 -9.64
N ALA A 9 -13.13 -26.54 -10.27
CA ALA A 9 -14.34 -26.32 -11.04
C ALA A 9 -14.47 -27.27 -12.26
N SER A 10 -13.39 -27.48 -13.03
CA SER A 10 -13.44 -28.36 -14.20
C SER A 10 -13.63 -29.83 -13.78
N ARG A 11 -12.91 -30.29 -12.75
CA ARG A 11 -13.04 -31.66 -12.20
C ARG A 11 -14.40 -31.93 -11.56
N LEU A 12 -15.00 -30.94 -10.90
CA LEU A 12 -16.32 -31.09 -10.32
C LEU A 12 -17.42 -31.14 -11.40
N LYS A 13 -17.27 -30.39 -12.49
CA LYS A 13 -18.19 -30.47 -13.64
C LYS A 13 -18.14 -31.82 -14.37
N GLU A 14 -16.97 -32.45 -14.47
CA GLU A 14 -16.85 -33.81 -15.02
C GLU A 14 -17.68 -34.83 -14.23
N LYS A 15 -17.74 -34.68 -12.90
CA LYS A 15 -18.51 -35.59 -12.02
C LYS A 15 -19.97 -35.19 -11.86
N CYS A 16 -20.30 -33.91 -12.02
CA CYS A 16 -21.65 -33.36 -11.89
C CYS A 16 -21.91 -32.35 -13.02
N PRO A 17 -22.47 -32.79 -14.16
CA PRO A 17 -22.68 -31.94 -15.34
C PRO A 17 -23.62 -30.76 -15.07
N ASN A 18 -24.56 -30.93 -14.15
CA ASN A 18 -25.55 -29.93 -13.77
C ASN A 18 -25.03 -28.92 -12.72
N LEU A 19 -23.74 -28.98 -12.37
CA LEU A 19 -23.14 -28.07 -11.40
C LEU A 19 -23.15 -26.63 -11.94
N PHE A 20 -23.89 -25.77 -11.25
CA PHE A 20 -23.85 -24.33 -11.46
C PHE A 20 -22.70 -23.69 -10.68
N LEU A 21 -21.84 -22.94 -11.38
CA LEU A 21 -20.67 -22.28 -10.81
C LEU A 21 -20.90 -20.77 -10.75
N ILE A 22 -20.91 -20.22 -9.54
CA ILE A 22 -20.94 -18.77 -9.32
C ILE A 22 -19.51 -18.32 -8.98
N LYS A 23 -18.97 -17.40 -9.78
CA LYS A 23 -17.69 -16.76 -9.47
C LYS A 23 -17.88 -15.75 -8.35
N CYS A 24 -16.90 -15.70 -7.45
CA CYS A 24 -16.85 -14.71 -6.39
C CYS A 24 -16.68 -13.32 -7.03
N ILE A 25 -17.71 -12.47 -6.97
CA ILE A 25 -17.69 -11.08 -7.49
C ILE A 25 -16.52 -10.30 -6.88
N CYS A 26 -16.33 -10.52 -5.60
CA CYS A 26 -15.25 -10.07 -4.75
C CYS A 26 -13.85 -10.37 -5.35
N HIS A 27 -13.61 -11.57 -5.91
CA HIS A 27 -12.37 -11.88 -6.64
C HIS A 27 -12.26 -11.12 -7.97
N SER A 28 -13.37 -10.93 -8.69
CA SER A 28 -13.38 -10.11 -9.91
C SER A 28 -13.00 -8.66 -9.61
N PHE A 29 -13.54 -8.05 -8.56
CA PHE A 29 -13.16 -6.69 -8.14
C PHE A 29 -11.67 -6.60 -7.80
N HIS A 30 -11.13 -7.59 -7.10
CA HIS A 30 -9.69 -7.64 -6.84
C HIS A 30 -8.85 -7.67 -8.11
N LEU A 31 -9.22 -8.49 -9.10
CA LEU A 31 -8.52 -8.55 -10.38
C LEU A 31 -8.58 -7.20 -11.11
N CYS A 32 -9.76 -6.58 -11.18
CA CYS A 32 -9.92 -5.26 -11.77
C CYS A 32 -9.02 -4.22 -11.09
N ALA A 33 -9.03 -4.16 -9.76
CA ALA A 33 -8.19 -3.24 -9.01
C ALA A 33 -6.69 -3.54 -9.18
N SER A 34 -6.28 -4.81 -9.15
CA SER A 34 -4.89 -5.23 -9.35
C SER A 34 -4.38 -4.81 -10.74
N TYR A 35 -5.16 -5.05 -11.79
CA TYR A 35 -4.82 -4.62 -13.14
C TYR A 35 -4.79 -3.09 -13.30
N ALA A 36 -5.70 -2.37 -12.63
CA ALA A 36 -5.66 -0.91 -12.60
C ALA A 36 -4.40 -0.39 -11.89
N CYS A 37 -4.02 -0.99 -10.75
CA CYS A 37 -2.80 -0.63 -10.02
C CYS A 37 -1.53 -0.88 -10.84
N GLN A 38 -1.50 -1.89 -11.72
CA GLN A 38 -0.37 -2.11 -12.66
C GLN A 38 -0.20 -0.97 -13.69
N LYS A 39 -1.21 -0.11 -13.87
CA LYS A 39 -1.11 1.09 -14.71
C LYS A 39 -0.60 2.31 -13.95
N LEU A 40 -0.56 2.25 -12.62
CA LEU A 40 0.04 3.31 -11.81
C LEU A 40 1.57 3.25 -11.92
N PRO A 41 2.27 4.38 -11.72
CA PRO A 41 3.72 4.37 -11.63
C PRO A 41 4.20 3.48 -10.48
N ASN A 42 5.14 2.58 -10.76
CA ASN A 42 5.75 1.70 -9.76
C ASN A 42 6.36 2.46 -8.57
N ASP A 43 6.78 3.72 -8.80
CA ASP A 43 7.30 4.63 -7.77
C ASP A 43 6.36 4.77 -6.57
N VAL A 44 5.04 4.77 -6.79
CA VAL A 44 4.03 4.99 -5.73
C VAL A 44 3.94 3.77 -4.81
N GLU A 45 3.85 2.57 -5.38
CA GLU A 45 3.84 1.34 -4.59
C GLU A 45 5.17 1.14 -3.86
N GLN A 46 6.29 1.45 -4.51
CA GLN A 46 7.60 1.34 -3.89
C GLN A 46 7.74 2.32 -2.72
N LEU A 47 7.30 3.57 -2.87
CA LEU A 47 7.29 4.54 -1.78
C LEU A 47 6.48 4.02 -0.58
N ALA A 48 5.29 3.46 -0.82
CA ALA A 48 4.46 2.90 0.24
C ALA A 48 5.16 1.75 1.00
N ARG A 49 5.91 0.91 0.28
CA ARG A 49 6.72 -0.16 0.88
C ARG A 49 7.90 0.40 1.68
N ASP A 50 8.60 1.39 1.14
CA ASP A 50 9.78 1.99 1.78
C ASP A 50 9.41 2.68 3.10
N VAL A 51 8.32 3.46 3.11
CA VAL A 51 7.81 4.11 4.32
C VAL A 51 7.44 3.06 5.36
N TYR A 52 6.71 2.01 4.99
CA TYR A 52 6.37 0.94 5.93
C TYR A 52 7.62 0.25 6.50
N ASN A 53 8.57 -0.12 5.65
CA ASN A 53 9.79 -0.82 6.05
C ASN A 53 10.67 0.03 6.99
N PHE A 54 10.65 1.36 6.84
CA PHE A 54 11.38 2.27 7.73
C PHE A 54 10.87 2.18 9.18
N PHE A 55 9.55 2.04 9.36
CA PHE A 55 8.92 1.98 10.68
C PHE A 55 8.79 0.55 11.23
N SER A 56 8.66 -0.46 10.37
CA SER A 56 8.27 -1.82 10.77
C SER A 56 9.22 -2.46 11.80
N ASN A 57 10.49 -2.07 11.77
CA ASN A 57 11.54 -2.71 12.56
C ASN A 57 11.97 -1.90 13.80
N SER A 58 11.33 -0.76 14.08
CA SER A 58 11.73 0.10 15.19
C SER A 58 10.53 0.72 15.89
N GLN A 59 10.24 0.20 17.09
CA GLN A 59 9.23 0.78 17.95
C GLN A 59 9.58 2.23 18.35
N LYS A 60 10.88 2.52 18.55
CA LYS A 60 11.37 3.88 18.80
C LYS A 60 10.95 4.85 17.69
N ARG A 61 11.12 4.47 16.41
CA ARG A 61 10.73 5.31 15.28
C ARG A 61 9.22 5.53 15.22
N ILE A 62 8.44 4.51 15.54
CA ILE A 62 6.97 4.60 15.61
C ILE A 62 6.55 5.59 16.70
N ASP A 63 7.18 5.52 17.87
CA ASP A 63 6.83 6.39 18.99
C ASP A 63 7.27 7.84 18.74
N GLN A 64 8.47 8.06 18.21
CA GLN A 64 8.90 9.39 17.75
C GLN A 64 7.94 9.96 16.71
N TYR A 65 7.53 9.16 15.73
CA TYR A 65 6.62 9.62 14.68
C TYR A 65 5.26 10.09 15.20
N LYS A 66 4.75 9.55 16.33
CA LYS A 66 3.49 10.03 16.93
C LYS A 66 3.58 11.50 17.33
N GLU A 67 4.74 11.95 17.83
CA GLU A 67 4.96 13.36 18.20
C GLU A 67 4.83 14.26 16.97
N PHE A 68 5.29 13.80 15.80
CA PHE A 68 5.12 14.52 14.53
C PHE A 68 3.68 14.50 14.02
N GLN A 69 2.91 13.43 14.29
CA GLN A 69 1.49 13.38 13.97
C GLN A 69 0.71 14.41 14.80
N GLU A 70 0.99 14.50 16.09
CA GLU A 70 0.41 15.49 17.00
C GLU A 70 0.81 16.92 16.59
N PHE A 71 2.09 17.15 16.32
CA PHE A 71 2.60 18.45 15.88
C PHE A 71 1.98 18.93 14.56
N ALA A 72 1.82 18.01 13.58
CA ALA A 72 1.19 18.31 12.30
C ALA A 72 -0.35 18.37 12.38
N ASN A 73 -0.93 18.18 13.58
CA ASN A 73 -2.37 18.12 13.84
C ASN A 73 -3.11 17.15 12.91
N VAL A 74 -2.50 15.98 12.65
CA VAL A 74 -3.12 14.89 11.90
C VAL A 74 -3.56 13.79 12.85
N LEU A 75 -4.68 13.13 12.53
CA LEU A 75 -5.14 12.00 13.33
C LEU A 75 -4.06 10.91 13.37
N PRO A 76 -3.70 10.36 14.55
CA PRO A 76 -2.70 9.32 14.65
C PRO A 76 -3.12 8.07 13.86
N HIS A 77 -2.30 7.70 12.87
CA HIS A 77 -2.50 6.50 12.07
C HIS A 77 -1.25 5.63 12.07
N LYS A 78 -1.46 4.32 12.21
CA LYS A 78 -0.41 3.33 11.97
C LYS A 78 -0.16 3.21 10.48
N ILE A 79 1.11 3.26 10.07
CA ILE A 79 1.50 2.96 8.68
C ILE A 79 1.26 1.47 8.41
N LEU A 80 0.57 1.17 7.32
CA LEU A 80 0.19 -0.20 6.97
C LEU A 80 1.01 -0.74 5.80
N HIS A 81 1.26 -2.04 5.81
CA HIS A 81 1.94 -2.72 4.71
C HIS A 81 0.97 -2.96 3.54
N PRO A 82 1.36 -2.66 2.29
CA PRO A 82 0.61 -3.05 1.11
C PRO A 82 0.66 -4.58 0.93
N SER A 83 -0.36 -5.25 1.46
CA SER A 83 -0.50 -6.72 1.41
C SER A 83 -0.83 -7.20 0.00
N GLN A 84 -0.10 -8.21 -0.48
CA GLN A 84 -0.41 -8.87 -1.77
C GLN A 84 -1.72 -9.66 -1.73
N THR A 85 -2.13 -10.16 -0.57
CA THR A 85 -3.26 -11.08 -0.43
C THR A 85 -4.57 -10.41 0.00
N LYS A 86 -4.51 -9.16 0.50
CA LYS A 86 -5.70 -8.38 0.83
C LYS A 86 -6.08 -7.49 -0.35
N TRP A 87 -7.34 -7.59 -0.76
CA TRP A 87 -7.88 -6.77 -1.84
C TRP A 87 -7.86 -5.29 -1.45
N LEU A 88 -7.57 -4.41 -2.41
CA LEU A 88 -7.57 -2.97 -2.22
C LEU A 88 -6.62 -2.48 -1.09
N SER A 89 -5.65 -3.30 -0.69
CA SER A 89 -4.68 -2.94 0.36
C SER A 89 -3.88 -1.69 0.01
N LEU A 90 -3.48 -1.56 -1.26
CA LEU A 90 -2.73 -0.41 -1.75
C LEU A 90 -3.53 0.89 -1.66
N GLU A 91 -4.82 0.86 -2.00
CA GLU A 91 -5.70 2.04 -1.90
C GLU A 91 -5.76 2.57 -0.46
N LEU A 92 -5.95 1.67 0.50
CA LEU A 92 -6.03 2.03 1.91
C LEU A 92 -4.70 2.58 2.43
N VAL A 93 -3.57 1.98 2.03
CA VAL A 93 -2.23 2.48 2.38
C VAL A 93 -2.01 3.88 1.79
N ILE A 94 -2.35 4.08 0.51
CA ILE A 94 -2.20 5.38 -0.15
C ILE A 94 -3.04 6.46 0.56
N LYS A 95 -4.30 6.15 0.92
CA LYS A 95 -5.16 7.09 1.67
C LYS A 95 -4.52 7.51 2.99
N ILE A 96 -3.93 6.56 3.73
CA ILE A 96 -3.20 6.85 4.96
C ILE A 96 -2.00 7.75 4.66
N LEU A 97 -1.15 7.40 3.68
CA LEU A 97 0.04 8.19 3.33
C LEU A 97 -0.32 9.63 2.93
N ILE A 98 -1.41 9.83 2.18
CA ILE A 98 -1.89 11.17 1.82
C ILE A 98 -2.33 11.93 3.08
N SER A 99 -3.12 11.30 3.96
CA SER A 99 -3.56 11.95 5.21
C SER A 99 -2.40 12.31 6.15
N GLN A 100 -1.32 11.54 6.08
CA GLN A 100 -0.15 11.65 6.93
C GLN A 100 1.00 12.42 6.27
N TYR A 101 0.80 12.97 5.07
CA TYR A 101 1.86 13.52 4.24
C TYR A 101 2.70 14.59 4.94
N ASN A 102 2.04 15.53 5.63
CA ASN A 102 2.73 16.61 6.36
C ASN A 102 3.60 16.06 7.50
N ALA A 103 3.04 15.16 8.33
CA ALA A 103 3.78 14.54 9.42
C ALA A 103 4.96 13.71 8.92
N LEU A 104 4.77 12.92 7.85
CA LEU A 104 5.85 12.12 7.24
C LEU A 104 6.96 13.02 6.68
N THR A 105 6.59 14.11 6.01
CA THR A 105 7.57 15.05 5.45
C THR A 105 8.43 15.69 6.53
N LEU A 106 7.82 16.15 7.63
CA LEU A 106 8.55 16.73 8.76
C LEU A 106 9.48 15.70 9.41
N TYR A 107 8.95 14.50 9.70
CA TYR A 107 9.71 13.43 10.30
C TYR A 107 10.92 13.01 9.45
N PHE A 108 10.71 12.76 8.16
CA PHE A 108 11.82 12.38 7.29
C PHE A 108 12.80 13.53 7.01
N THR A 109 12.38 14.79 7.15
CA THR A 109 13.29 15.94 7.08
C THR A 109 14.23 15.98 8.28
N GLU A 110 13.71 15.74 9.48
CA GLU A 110 14.55 15.61 10.68
C GLU A 110 15.50 14.42 10.58
N GLN A 111 14.99 13.24 10.22
CA GLN A 111 15.82 12.03 10.10
C GLN A 111 16.88 12.14 9.00
N ALA A 112 16.60 12.85 7.91
CA ALA A 112 17.57 13.23 6.89
C ALA A 112 18.67 14.14 7.45
N TYR A 113 18.29 15.16 8.23
CA TYR A 113 19.24 16.05 8.89
C TYR A 113 20.14 15.31 9.90
N GLU A 114 19.61 14.28 10.58
CA GLU A 114 20.38 13.38 11.45
C GLU A 114 21.30 12.40 10.68
N GLY A 115 21.27 12.42 9.35
CA GLY A 115 22.15 11.61 8.49
C GLY A 115 21.65 10.20 8.19
N VAL A 116 20.36 9.92 8.37
CA VAL A 116 19.78 8.61 8.05
C VAL A 116 19.56 8.50 6.53
N LEU A 117 20.49 7.83 5.83
CA LEU A 117 20.44 7.66 4.36
C LEU A 117 19.11 7.09 3.82
N GLN A 118 18.46 6.21 4.57
CA GLN A 118 17.15 5.69 4.17
C GLN A 118 16.06 6.78 4.20
N ALA A 119 16.12 7.70 5.17
CA ALA A 119 15.18 8.80 5.29
C ALA A 119 15.33 9.80 4.14
N ASP A 120 16.57 10.12 3.74
CA ASP A 120 16.85 10.98 2.57
C ASP A 120 16.17 10.46 1.30
N ASN A 121 16.37 9.16 1.01
CA ASN A 121 15.78 8.52 -0.16
C ASN A 121 14.25 8.55 -0.15
N ILE A 122 13.64 8.37 1.03
CA ILE A 122 12.18 8.42 1.18
C ILE A 122 11.68 9.86 1.04
N LEU A 123 12.39 10.84 1.60
CA LEU A 123 12.05 12.26 1.52
C LEU A 123 12.07 12.76 0.07
N GLU A 124 13.07 12.40 -0.71
CA GLU A 124 13.15 12.78 -2.12
C GLU A 124 12.00 12.16 -2.94
N LYS A 125 11.62 10.90 -2.65
CA LYS A 125 10.44 10.27 -3.27
C LYS A 125 9.13 10.96 -2.86
N LEU A 126 9.00 11.39 -1.61
CA LEU A 126 7.82 12.14 -1.13
C LEU A 126 7.67 13.50 -1.82
N LYS A 127 8.77 14.23 -2.03
CA LYS A 127 8.76 15.51 -2.76
C LYS A 127 8.41 15.33 -4.22
N LYS A 128 9.07 14.38 -4.91
CA LYS A 128 8.84 14.09 -6.34
C LYS A 128 7.41 13.66 -6.64
N THR A 129 6.75 12.99 -5.70
CA THR A 129 5.36 12.54 -5.89
C THR A 129 4.37 13.71 -5.80
N ARG A 130 4.68 14.77 -5.04
CA ARG A 130 3.85 15.98 -4.95
C ARG A 130 3.82 16.77 -6.24
N ASP A 131 4.98 16.94 -6.88
CA ASP A 131 5.08 17.72 -8.13
C ASP A 131 4.31 17.09 -9.30
N LYS A 132 4.05 15.78 -9.25
CA LYS A 132 3.26 15.06 -10.25
C LYS A 132 1.74 15.12 -10.03
N THR A 133 1.28 15.64 -8.88
CA THR A 133 -0.16 15.66 -8.52
C THR A 133 -0.88 16.95 -8.91
N ILE A 134 -0.28 17.80 -9.73
CA ILE A 134 -0.89 19.05 -10.23
C ILE A 134 -1.23 18.89 -11.73
N PRO A 135 -2.51 18.72 -12.10
CA PRO A 135 -3.06 19.33 -13.31
C PRO A 135 -3.33 20.83 -13.08
#